data_AF-A0A2Y9A8L7-F1
#
_entry.id   AF-A0A2Y9A8L7-F1
#
_cell.length_a   1.000
_cell.length_b   1.000
_cell.length_c   1.000
_cell.angle_alpha   90.00
_cell.angle_beta   90.00
_cell.angle_gamma   90.00
#
_symmetry.space_group_name_H-M   'P 1'
#
loop_
_entity.id
_entity.type
_entity.pdbx_description
1 polymer ?
#
loop_
_entity_poly.entity_id
_entity_poly.type
_entity_poly.pdbx_seq_one_letter_code
_entity_poly.pdbx_strand_id
1 'polypeptide(L)'
;MGGGALLTPTEARGAAVATALDAIGAEAGLPREVAALAWLRAHPAGIVPMLGTGRVERVAAAARALDLTVPRPLWYAVLEAARGAPMP
;
A
#
# COMPACT_ATOMS: atom_id res chain seq x y z
N MET A 1 -8.01 11.11 7.33
CA MET A 1 -6.78 10.31 7.18
C MET A 1 -7.13 8.84 7.44
N GLY A 2 -7.40 8.04 6.41
CA GLY A 2 -7.66 6.60 6.56
C GLY A 2 -6.42 5.77 6.96
N GLY A 3 -5.30 6.41 7.32
CA GLY A 3 -4.04 5.75 7.64
C GLY A 3 -4.09 4.85 8.87
N GLY A 4 -4.98 5.10 9.83
CA GLY A 4 -5.18 4.22 10.98
C GLY A 4 -5.77 2.86 10.58
N ALA A 5 -6.70 2.83 9.63
CA ALA A 5 -7.39 1.60 9.24
C ALA A 5 -6.49 0.62 8.46
N LEU A 6 -5.45 1.12 7.78
CA LEU A 6 -4.48 0.29 7.06
C LEU A 6 -3.36 -0.25 7.97
N LEU A 7 -2.98 0.54 8.98
CA LEU A 7 -1.90 0.18 9.92
C LEU A 7 -2.43 -0.69 11.07
N THR A 8 -3.63 -0.37 11.57
CA THR A 8 -4.35 -1.10 12.63
C THR A 8 -5.76 -1.43 12.14
N PRO A 9 -5.92 -2.45 11.29
CA PRO A 9 -7.23 -2.84 10.78
C PRO A 9 -8.09 -3.45 11.90
N THR A 10 -9.28 -2.91 12.09
CA THR A 10 -10.27 -3.40 13.08
C THR A 10 -11.35 -4.28 12.45
N GLU A 11 -11.43 -4.29 11.12
CA GLU A 11 -12.48 -4.98 10.35
C GLU A 11 -11.85 -5.96 9.33
N ALA A 12 -12.57 -7.03 8.98
CA ALA A 12 -12.08 -8.10 8.10
C ALA A 12 -11.55 -7.59 6.75
N ARG A 13 -12.23 -6.60 6.14
CA ARG A 13 -11.78 -5.97 4.89
C ARG A 13 -10.45 -5.26 5.07
N GLY A 14 -10.28 -4.51 6.16
CA GLY A 14 -9.01 -3.84 6.47
C GLY A 14 -7.87 -4.84 6.66
N ALA A 15 -8.14 -5.96 7.32
CA ALA A 15 -7.15 -7.03 7.50
C ALA A 15 -6.75 -7.68 6.16
N ALA A 16 -7.71 -7.94 5.27
CA ALA A 16 -7.43 -8.46 3.93
C ALA A 16 -6.55 -7.51 3.11
N VAL A 17 -6.85 -6.20 3.15
CA VAL A 17 -6.02 -5.18 2.48
C VAL A 17 -4.62 -5.12 3.09
N ALA A 18 -4.51 -5.18 4.42
CA ALA A 18 -3.23 -5.19 5.10
C ALA A 18 -2.36 -6.38 4.68
N THR A 19 -2.92 -7.59 4.65
CA THR A 19 -2.22 -8.80 4.18
C THR A 19 -1.76 -8.67 2.73
N ALA A 20 -2.62 -8.16 1.84
CA ALA A 20 -2.24 -7.97 0.43
C ALA A 20 -1.13 -6.93 0.25
N LEU A 21 -1.12 -5.87 1.07
CA LEU A 21 -0.03 -4.88 1.09
C LEU A 21 1.26 -5.44 1.68
N ASP A 22 1.17 -6.27 2.71
CA ASP A 22 2.34 -6.93 3.31
C ASP A 22 3.03 -7.85 2.27
N ALA A 23 2.26 -8.51 1.39
CA ALA A 23 2.80 -9.30 0.30
C ALA A 23 3.60 -8.46 -0.72
N ILE A 24 3.24 -7.20 -0.96
CA ILE A 24 4.00 -6.29 -1.83
C ILE A 24 5.36 -5.92 -1.19
N GLY A 25 5.38 -5.71 0.13
CA GLY A 25 6.59 -5.33 0.85
C GLY A 25 7.55 -6.49 1.18
N ALA A 26 7.05 -7.73 1.16
CA ALA A 26 7.73 -8.91 1.69
C ALA A 26 9.11 -9.16 1.06
N GLU A 27 9.20 -9.19 -0.27
CA GLU A 27 10.47 -9.47 -0.98
C GLU A 27 11.54 -8.41 -0.71
N ALA A 28 11.12 -7.16 -0.54
CA ALA A 28 12.01 -6.03 -0.29
C ALA A 28 12.27 -5.77 1.21
N GLY A 29 11.62 -6.52 2.11
CA GLY A 29 11.67 -6.28 3.56
C GLY A 29 11.13 -4.90 3.95
N LEU A 30 10.23 -4.32 3.15
CA LEU A 30 9.72 -2.96 3.35
C LEU A 30 8.38 -2.98 4.10
N PRO A 31 8.14 -2.00 4.98
CA PRO A 31 6.93 -1.97 5.79
C PRO A 31 5.69 -1.66 4.94
N ARG A 32 4.53 -2.10 5.43
CA ARG A 32 3.22 -1.92 4.78
C ARG A 32 2.94 -0.49 4.31
N GLU A 33 3.32 0.50 5.11
CA GLU A 33 3.14 1.91 4.76
C GLU A 33 3.87 2.30 3.47
N VAL A 34 5.07 1.76 3.27
CA VAL A 34 5.86 1.96 2.06
C VAL A 34 5.25 1.18 0.90
N ALA A 35 4.81 -0.06 1.14
CA ALA A 35 4.10 -0.86 0.14
C ALA A 35 2.80 -0.20 -0.34
N ALA A 36 2.05 0.45 0.55
CA ALA A 36 0.83 1.18 0.21
C ALA A 36 1.11 2.37 -0.72
N LEU A 37 2.20 3.12 -0.47
CA LEU A 37 2.64 4.20 -1.34
C LEU A 37 3.06 3.68 -2.72
N ALA A 38 3.78 2.56 -2.77
CA ALA A 38 4.17 1.92 -4.02
C ALA A 38 2.95 1.43 -4.82
N TRP A 39 1.96 0.82 -4.16
CA TRP A 39 0.72 0.39 -4.77
C TRP A 39 -0.08 1.55 -5.39
N LEU A 40 -0.19 2.68 -4.67
CA LEU A 40 -0.83 3.89 -5.18
C LEU A 40 -0.09 4.44 -6.41
N ARG A 41 1.24 4.54 -6.36
CA ARG A 41 2.06 5.02 -7.48
C ARG A 41 1.93 4.13 -8.71
N ALA A 42 1.82 2.81 -8.52
CA ALA A 42 1.64 1.84 -9.60
C ALA A 42 0.24 1.89 -10.25
N HIS A 43 -0.67 2.71 -9.72
CA HIS A 43 -1.99 2.90 -10.30
C HIS A 43 -1.91 3.44 -11.74
N PRO A 44 -2.66 2.91 -12.72
CA PRO A 44 -2.60 3.33 -14.12
C PRO A 44 -2.83 4.83 -14.37
N ALA A 45 -3.63 5.47 -13.53
CA ALA A 45 -3.89 6.91 -13.58
C ALA A 45 -2.73 7.81 -13.06
N GLY A 46 -1.60 7.24 -12.64
CA GLY A 46 -0.42 8.01 -12.21
C GLY A 46 -0.64 8.78 -10.90
N ILE A 47 -1.21 8.13 -9.88
CA ILE A 47 -1.49 8.77 -8.59
C ILE A 47 -0.17 9.19 -7.90
N VAL A 48 -0.13 10.42 -7.41
CA VAL A 48 0.98 10.96 -6.60
C VAL A 48 0.50 11.14 -5.15
N PRO A 49 0.92 10.27 -4.22
CA PRO A 49 0.52 10.40 -2.81
C PRO A 49 1.13 11.65 -2.15
N MET A 50 0.31 12.43 -1.45
CA MET A 50 0.80 13.52 -0.59
C MET A 50 1.07 13.01 0.82
N LEU A 51 2.28 13.26 1.34
CA LEU A 51 2.67 12.89 2.69
C LEU A 51 2.24 13.97 3.68
N GLY A 52 1.36 13.63 4.62
CA GLY A 52 0.88 14.56 5.66
C GLY A 52 1.82 14.71 6.87
N THR A 53 3.10 14.32 6.76
CA THR A 53 4.04 14.31 7.89
C THR A 53 5.10 15.40 7.72
N GLY A 54 5.40 16.13 8.79
CA GLY A 54 6.52 17.07 8.84
C GLY A 54 7.84 16.45 9.32
N ARG A 55 7.88 15.14 9.57
CA ARG A 55 9.08 14.44 10.07
C ARG A 55 9.91 13.95 8.89
N VAL A 56 11.16 14.41 8.81
CA VAL A 56 12.08 14.10 7.70
C VAL A 56 12.34 12.60 7.58
N GLU A 57 12.41 11.90 8.70
CA GLU A 57 12.66 10.45 8.75
C GLU A 57 11.53 9.68 8.07
N ARG A 58 10.29 10.14 8.22
CA ARG A 58 9.12 9.53 7.55
C ARG A 58 9.07 9.83 6.06
N VAL A 59 9.54 11.01 5.65
CA VAL A 59 9.69 11.35 4.22
C VAL A 59 10.74 10.43 3.58
N ALA A 60 11.88 10.23 4.24
CA ALA A 60 12.92 9.32 3.76
C ALA A 60 12.45 7.86 3.68
N ALA A 61 11.71 7.38 4.70
CA ALA A 61 11.11 6.05 4.68
C ALA A 61 10.11 5.90 3.52
N ALA A 62 9.22 6.88 3.32
CA ALA A 62 8.25 6.90 2.23
C ALA A 62 8.90 6.90 0.85
N ALA A 63 10.07 7.56 0.68
CA ALA A 63 10.80 7.58 -0.57
C ALA A 63 11.26 6.18 -1.02
N ARG A 64 11.41 5.22 -0.10
CA ARG A 64 11.73 3.82 -0.46
C ARG A 64 10.65 3.14 -1.30
N ALA A 65 9.43 3.68 -1.33
CA ALA A 65 8.36 3.19 -2.19
C ALA A 65 8.70 3.34 -3.68
N LEU A 66 9.62 4.23 -4.03
CA LEU A 66 10.09 4.45 -5.40
C LEU A 66 10.89 3.25 -5.95
N ASP A 67 11.47 2.44 -5.06
CA ASP A 67 12.28 1.29 -5.43
C ASP A 67 11.46 -0.01 -5.54
N LEU A 68 10.19 0.03 -5.13
CA LEU A 68 9.28 -1.11 -5.22
C LEU A 68 8.64 -1.17 -6.61
N THR A 69 8.89 -2.26 -7.32
CA THR A 69 8.09 -2.64 -8.47
C THR A 69 6.91 -3.46 -7.97
N VAL A 70 5.68 -3.03 -8.26
CA VAL A 70 4.47 -3.77 -7.88
C VAL A 70 3.99 -4.61 -9.06
N PRO A 71 4.11 -5.95 -9.00
CA PRO A 71 3.58 -6.82 -10.04
C PRO A 71 2.07 -6.66 -10.19
N ARG A 72 1.58 -6.73 -11.43
CA ARG A 72 0.15 -6.59 -11.74
C ARG A 72 -0.75 -7.53 -10.91
N PRO A 73 -0.40 -8.81 -10.67
CA PRO A 73 -1.22 -9.69 -9.83
C PRO A 73 -1.36 -9.20 -8.38
N LEU A 74 -0.26 -8.74 -7.76
CA LEU A 74 -0.29 -8.19 -6.41
C LEU A 74 -1.05 -6.85 -6.36
N TRP A 75 -0.95 -6.05 -7.42
CA TRP A 75 -1.72 -4.82 -7.53
C TRP A 75 -3.23 -5.09 -7.52
N TYR A 76 -3.69 -6.08 -8.28
CA TYR A 76 -5.10 -6.49 -8.29
C TYR A 76 -5.53 -7.15 -6.98
N ALA A 77 -4.67 -7.94 -6.33
CA ALA A 77 -5.00 -8.56 -5.03
C ALA A 77 -5.38 -7.52 -3.98
N VAL A 78 -4.65 -6.39 -3.90
CA VAL A 78 -5.00 -5.28 -3.00
C VAL A 78 -6.33 -4.63 -3.40
N LEU A 79 -6.59 -4.44 -4.70
CA LEU A 79 -7.84 -3.86 -5.20
C LEU A 79 -9.05 -4.77 -4.88
N GLU A 80 -8.93 -6.07 -5.09
CA GLU A 80 -9.96 -7.05 -4.78
C GLU A 80 -10.24 -7.11 -3.28
N ALA A 81 -9.20 -7.11 -2.45
CA ALA A 81 -9.33 -7.03 -1.00
C ALA A 81 -10.06 -5.75 -0.57
N ALA A 82 -9.73 -4.60 -1.16
CA ALA A 82 -10.38 -3.33 -0.87
C ALA A 82 -11.85 -3.31 -1.34
N ARG A 83 -12.16 -3.91 -2.49
CA ARG A 83 -13.52 -4.02 -3.05
C ARG A 83 -14.36 -5.06 -2.33
N GLY A 84 -13.75 -6.11 -1.77
CA GLY A 84 -14.43 -7.29 -1.22
C GLY A 84 -15.10 -8.16 -2.29
N ALA A 85 -14.66 -8.05 -3.54
CA ALA A 85 -15.18 -8.81 -4.68
C ALA A 85 -14.07 -8.98 -5.74
N PRO A 86 -14.04 -10.11 -6.46
CA PRO A 86 -13.06 -10.35 -7.52
C PRO A 86 -13.22 -9.36 -8.67
N MET A 87 -12.12 -9.11 -9.40
CA MET A 87 -12.18 -8.35 -10.65
C MET A 87 -12.86 -9.21 -11.73
N PRO A 88 -13.74 -8.61 -12.56
CA PRO A 88 -14.39 -9.29 -13.67
C PRO A 88 -13.45 -9.62 -14.82
#